data_AF-A0A7C4L3D9-F1
#
_entry.id   AF-A0A7C4L3D9-F1
#
_cell.length_a   1.000
_cell.length_b   1.000
_cell.length_c   1.000
_cell.angle_alpha   90.00
_cell.angle_beta   90.00
_cell.angle_gamma   90.00
#
_symmetry.space_group_name_H-M   'P 1'
#
loop_
_entity.id
_entity.type
_entity.pdbx_description
1 polymer ?
#
loop_
_entity_poly.entity_id
_entity_poly.type
_entity_poly.pdbx_seq_one_letter_code
_entity_poly.pdbx_strand_id
1 'polypeptide(L)' 'MKVQELIEAVEERKRSLGWTDEALARALGVSRPLWSQIRSGKRRVTLDVVRGILRTFPDLEAQVMEYLKETA' A
#
# COMPACT_ATOMS: atom_id res chain seq x y z
N MET A 1 -2.91 12.92 -5.90
CA MET A 1 -3.36 11.97 -4.88
C MET A 1 -2.51 12.01 -3.60
N LYS A 2 -3.13 12.33 -2.46
CA LYS A 2 -2.48 12.24 -1.14
C LYS A 2 -2.06 10.78 -0.87
N VAL A 3 -0.91 10.57 -0.20
CA VAL A 3 -0.46 9.22 0.24
C VAL A 3 -1.55 8.43 0.98
N GLN A 4 -2.42 9.15 1.69
CA GLN A 4 -3.55 8.59 2.42
C GLN A 4 -4.58 7.90 1.51
N GLU A 5 -4.83 8.43 0.31
CA GLU A 5 -5.77 7.85 -0.66
C GLU A 5 -5.23 6.53 -1.24
N LEU A 6 -3.91 6.41 -1.47
CA LEU A 6 -3.28 5.14 -1.85
C LEU A 6 -3.43 4.09 -0.75
N ILE A 7 -3.18 4.48 0.50
CA ILE A 7 -3.30 3.59 1.67
C ILE A 7 -4.76 3.13 1.82
N GLU A 8 -5.72 4.03 1.65
CA GLU A 8 -7.15 3.70 1.71
C GLU A 8 -7.57 2.73 0.61
N ALA A 9 -7.07 2.89 -0.62
CA ALA A 9 -7.34 1.95 -1.71
C ALA A 9 -6.81 0.54 -1.41
N VAL A 10 -5.59 0.44 -0.83
CA VAL A 10 -5.02 -0.83 -0.40
C VAL A 10 -5.82 -1.45 0.76
N GLU A 11 -6.25 -0.64 1.73
CA GLU A 11 -7.06 -1.08 2.85
C GLU A 11 -8.46 -1.55 2.41
N GLU A 12 -9.04 -0.92 1.40
CA GLU A 12 -10.31 -1.39 0.80
C GLU A 12 -10.13 -2.74 0.11
N ARG A 13 -9.04 -2.94 -0.64
CA ARG A 13 -8.72 -4.26 -1.21
C ARG A 13 -8.54 -5.31 -0.11
N LYS A 14 -7.81 -5.00 0.95
CA LYS A 14 -7.68 -5.86 2.12
C LYS A 14 -9.04 -6.26 2.69
N ARG A 15 -9.95 -5.29 2.91
CA ARG A 15 -11.31 -5.53 3.42
C ARG A 15 -12.11 -6.43 2.47
N SER A 16 -12.11 -6.14 1.18
CA SER A 16 -12.85 -6.90 0.17
C SER A 16 -12.42 -8.37 0.09
N LEU A 17 -11.16 -8.66 0.39
CA LEU A 17 -10.58 -10.00 0.41
C LEU A 17 -10.67 -10.69 1.78
N GLY A 18 -11.21 -10.01 2.81
CA GLY A 18 -11.23 -10.52 4.18
C GLY A 18 -9.85 -10.74 4.79
N TRP A 19 -8.83 -10.01 4.30
CA TRP A 19 -7.45 -10.19 4.76
C TRP A 19 -7.18 -9.49 6.09
N THR A 20 -6.31 -10.10 6.89
CA THR A 20 -5.74 -9.47 8.08
C THR A 20 -4.57 -8.56 7.70
N ASP A 21 -4.13 -7.70 8.62
CA ASP A 21 -2.91 -6.89 8.44
C ASP A 21 -1.66 -7.76 8.20
N GLU A 22 -1.60 -8.94 8.82
CA GLU A 22 -0.51 -9.91 8.64
C GLU A 22 -0.54 -10.50 7.23
N ALA A 23 -1.72 -10.87 6.74
CA ALA A 23 -1.90 -11.41 5.39
C ALA A 23 -1.55 -10.37 4.32
N LEU A 24 -2.02 -9.12 4.50
CA LEU A 24 -1.68 -8.01 3.61
C LEU A 24 -0.18 -7.76 3.59
N ALA A 25 0.46 -7.61 4.75
CA ALA A 25 1.89 -7.35 4.82
C ALA A 25 2.70 -8.45 4.11
N ARG A 26 2.33 -9.73 4.33
CA ARG A 26 2.92 -10.87 3.64
C ARG A 26 2.75 -10.79 2.12
N ALA A 27 1.55 -10.46 1.64
CA ALA A 27 1.26 -10.32 0.21
C ALA A 27 2.08 -9.18 -0.44
N LEU A 28 2.19 -8.04 0.25
CA LEU A 28 3.01 -6.90 -0.16
C LEU A 28 4.52 -7.17 -0.04
N GLY A 29 4.95 -8.27 0.61
CA GLY A 29 6.36 -8.60 0.80
C GLY A 29 7.06 -7.74 1.85
N VAL A 30 6.32 -7.23 2.84
CA VAL A 30 6.83 -6.38 3.92
C VAL A 30 6.49 -6.95 5.29
N SER A 31 7.18 -6.47 6.33
CA SER A 31 6.82 -6.82 7.71
C SER A 31 5.53 -6.10 8.13
N ARG A 32 4.71 -6.75 8.96
CA ARG A 32 3.52 -6.11 9.55
C ARG A 32 3.84 -4.80 10.30
N PRO A 33 4.93 -4.68 11.07
CA PRO A 33 5.31 -3.41 11.69
C PRO A 33 5.59 -2.32 10.65
N LEU A 34 6.25 -2.64 9.54
CA LEU A 34 6.48 -1.68 8.46
C LEU A 34 5.16 -1.20 7.86
N TRP A 35 4.22 -2.12 7.55
CA TRP A 35 2.88 -1.74 7.08
C TRP A 35 2.17 -0.84 8.10
N SER A 36 2.21 -1.17 9.39
CA SER A 36 1.60 -0.36 10.44
C SER A 36 2.20 1.05 10.55
N GLN A 37 3.52 1.19 10.38
CA GLN A 37 4.19 2.49 10.37
C GLN A 37 3.80 3.34 9.16
N ILE A 38 3.67 2.71 7.98
CA ILE A 38 3.22 3.38 6.76
C ILE A 38 1.76 3.83 6.90
N ARG A 39 0.89 2.92 7.32
CA ARG A 39 -0.55 3.20 7.54
C ARG A 39 -0.82 4.31 8.55
N SER A 40 0.06 4.46 9.55
CA SER A 40 -0.04 5.53 10.56
C SER A 40 0.69 6.82 10.17
N GLY A 41 1.27 6.90 8.98
CA GLY A 41 2.04 8.06 8.52
C GLY A 41 3.41 8.24 9.21
N LYS A 42 3.79 7.33 10.12
CA LYS A 42 5.09 7.35 10.81
C LYS A 42 6.27 7.07 9.88
N ARG A 43 6.02 6.40 8.76
CA ARG A 43 7.02 6.08 7.74
C ARG A 43 6.45 6.32 6.35
N ARG A 44 7.27 6.85 5.44
CA ARG A 44 6.90 7.04 4.03
C ARG A 44 6.78 5.69 3.31
N VAL A 45 5.93 5.65 2.30
CA VAL A 45 5.86 4.51 1.37
C VAL A 45 7.18 4.44 0.58
N THR A 46 7.83 3.28 0.58
CA THR A 46 9.07 3.05 -0.17
C THR A 46 8.77 2.45 -1.54
N LEU A 47 9.73 2.50 -2.46
CA LEU A 47 9.60 1.86 -3.77
C LEU A 47 9.34 0.34 -3.67
N ASP A 48 9.87 -0.34 -2.66
CA ASP A 48 9.60 -1.77 -2.45
C ASP A 48 8.14 -2.02 -2.06
N VAL A 49 7.55 -1.15 -1.24
CA VAL A 49 6.12 -1.22 -0.90
C VAL A 49 5.28 -0.94 -2.14
N VAL A 50 5.65 0.05 -2.95
CA VAL A 50 4.97 0.36 -4.22
C VAL A 50 4.98 -0.85 -5.16
N ARG A 51 6.13 -1.51 -5.34
CA ARG A 51 6.25 -2.74 -6.13
C ARG A 51 5.40 -3.86 -5.56
N GLY A 52 5.38 -4.01 -4.23
CA GLY A 52 4.52 -4.95 -3.53
C GLY A 52 3.03 -4.72 -3.80
N ILE A 53 2.60 -3.45 -3.78
CA ILE A 53 1.23 -3.04 -4.08
C ILE A 53 0.88 -3.39 -5.53
N LEU A 54 1.68 -2.99 -6.51
CA LEU A 54 1.41 -3.27 -7.93
C LEU A 54 1.36 -4.77 -8.24
N ARG A 55 2.22 -5.56 -7.60
CA ARG A 55 2.23 -7.02 -7.76
C ARG A 55 0.97 -7.66 -7.17
N THR A 56 0.48 -7.14 -6.06
CA THR A 56 -0.63 -7.73 -5.29
C THR A 56 -1.99 -7.25 -5.79
N PHE A 57 -2.08 -5.97 -6.17
CA PHE A 57 -3.28 -5.28 -6.64
C PHE A 57 -2.97 -4.51 -7.92
N PRO A 58 -2.85 -5.21 -9.08
CA PRO A 58 -2.52 -4.56 -10.35
C PRO A 58 -3.53 -3.49 -10.76
N ASP A 59 -4.78 -3.62 -10.32
CA ASP A 59 -5.86 -2.65 -10.55
C ASP A 59 -5.65 -1.30 -9.85
N LEU A 60 -4.69 -1.20 -8.93
CA LEU A 60 -4.31 0.05 -8.27
C LEU A 60 -3.20 0.82 -9.01
N GLU A 61 -2.83 0.41 -10.22
CA GLU A 61 -1.75 1.04 -10.99
C GLU A 61 -1.96 2.54 -11.19
N ALA A 62 -3.17 2.98 -11.52
CA ALA A 62 -3.47 4.38 -11.73
C ALA A 62 -3.20 5.23 -10.48
N GLN A 63 -3.66 4.75 -9.32
CA GLN A 63 -3.43 5.38 -8.02
C GLN A 63 -1.94 5.41 -7.69
N VAL A 64 -1.24 4.29 -7.87
CA VAL A 64 0.21 4.23 -7.64
C VAL A 64 0.96 5.24 -8.50
N MET A 65 0.62 5.34 -9.79
CA MET A 65 1.27 6.29 -10.71
C MET A 65 0.99 7.74 -10.33
N GLU A 66 -0.22 8.05 -9.85
CA GLU A 66 -0.55 9.37 -9.35
C GLU A 66 0.24 9.72 -8.08
N TYR A 67 0.38 8.77 -7.15
CA TYR A 67 1.21 8.94 -5.95
C TYR A 67 2.67 9.23 -6.30
N LEU A 68 3.24 8.50 -7.27
CA LEU A 68 4.62 8.68 -7.69
C LEU A 68 4.87 10.04 -8.35
N LYS A 69 3.91 10.54 -9.14
CA LYS A 69 4.00 11.87 -9.78
C LYS A 69 4.04 13.01 -8.78
N GLU A 70 3.32 12.91 -7.67
CA GLU A 70 3.31 13.96 -6.63
C GLU A 70 4.52 13.89 -5.68
N THR A 71 5.21 12.74 -5.65
CA THR A 71 6.35 12.51 -4.75
C THR A 71 7.70 12.69 -5.45
N ALA A 72 7.69 12.84 -6.78
CA ALA A 72 8.86 13.18 -7.61
C ALA A 72 9.14 14.68 -7.58
#